data_AF-A0A1H7YC70-F1
#
_entry.id   AF-A0A1H7YC70-F1
#
_cell.length_a   1.000
_cell.length_b   1.000
_cell.length_c   1.000
_cell.angle_alpha   90.00
_cell.angle_beta   90.00
_cell.angle_gamma   90.00
#
_symmetry.space_group_name_H-M   'P 1'
#
loop_
_entity.id
_entity.type
_entity.pdbx_description
1 polymer ?
#
loop_
_entity_poly.entity_id
_entity_poly.type
_entity_poly.pdbx_seq_one_letter_code
_entity_poly.pdbx_strand_id
1 'polypeptide(L)'
;MKYLLNVIFILICTSVYAQYNYLKKNEYDLILNNNLNKIRSFSKSSNVYNFMALGYFLNANNNMYLKTKDKQYLANNLEIIQPILINDNDFNYKNNNWRMNVNSSNQNAIVNGQEHLISEGYFFRYIGEFLDILAKNKLYTNYQPAIESGLKYSFNKWKARSFSQYGDYSLLFHQRLHTGANWAVVALYLMKYDESNKNSYSVFVNQFDQQLKKALILNKSTSGVFYYTWNSTYPDAFCKALQKIKNYKPVIQDVSHGNHVVLYLIKAKELGNANWTDFNFSYLCNTLKLKILKGDSIADNVDGTTNPSVQNTGWKISDGWMKLIYFDTSLYPLIEKNLTNYSNKIKNSSLELQFNSIYP
;
A
#
# COMPACT_ATOMS: atom_id res chain seq x y z
N MET A 1 -44.62 -18.22 -16.71
CA MET A 1 -43.69 -17.70 -17.74
C MET A 1 -42.76 -16.60 -17.22
N LYS A 2 -43.26 -15.53 -16.58
CA LYS A 2 -42.43 -14.41 -16.04
C LYS A 2 -41.35 -14.85 -15.02
N TYR A 3 -41.68 -15.78 -14.11
CA TYR A 3 -40.72 -16.32 -13.14
C TYR A 3 -39.62 -17.19 -13.78
N LEU A 4 -39.95 -17.95 -14.82
CA LEU A 4 -38.98 -18.78 -15.54
C LEU A 4 -37.97 -17.89 -16.31
N LEU A 5 -38.45 -16.81 -16.93
CA LEU A 5 -37.60 -15.80 -17.57
C LEU A 5 -36.65 -15.10 -16.58
N ASN A 6 -37.13 -14.76 -15.38
CA ASN A 6 -36.28 -14.18 -14.33
C ASN A 6 -35.20 -15.16 -13.84
N VAL A 7 -35.54 -16.44 -13.66
CA VAL A 7 -34.57 -17.47 -13.24
C VAL A 7 -33.52 -17.71 -14.33
N ILE A 8 -33.94 -17.81 -15.60
CA ILE A 8 -33.02 -17.94 -16.74
C ILE A 8 -32.10 -16.72 -16.83
N PHE A 9 -32.64 -15.51 -16.68
CA PHE A 9 -31.84 -14.29 -16.69
C PHE A 9 -30.81 -14.25 -15.56
N ILE A 10 -31.21 -14.61 -14.33
CA ILE A 10 -30.27 -14.71 -13.19
C ILE A 10 -29.18 -15.73 -13.47
N LEU A 11 -29.53 -16.93 -13.98
CA LEU A 11 -28.55 -17.97 -14.32
C LEU A 11 -27.55 -17.48 -15.37
N ILE A 12 -28.02 -16.83 -16.44
CA ILE A 12 -27.16 -16.24 -17.48
C ILE A 12 -26.24 -15.16 -16.90
N CYS A 13 -26.78 -14.26 -16.08
CA CYS A 13 -25.97 -13.22 -15.43
C CYS A 13 -24.89 -13.83 -14.52
N THR A 14 -25.24 -14.86 -13.74
CA THR A 14 -24.28 -15.55 -12.87
C THR A 14 -23.22 -16.31 -13.66
N SER A 15 -23.58 -16.95 -14.78
CA SER A 15 -22.62 -17.67 -15.62
C SER A 15 -21.66 -16.73 -16.34
N VAL A 16 -22.15 -15.60 -16.86
CA VAL A 16 -21.32 -14.57 -17.51
C VAL A 16 -20.35 -13.97 -16.49
N TYR A 17 -20.82 -13.64 -15.28
CA TYR A 17 -19.97 -13.11 -14.21
C TYR A 17 -18.92 -14.14 -13.76
N ALA A 18 -19.28 -15.41 -13.63
CA ALA A 18 -18.35 -16.48 -13.29
C ALA A 18 -17.27 -16.67 -14.37
N GLN A 19 -17.67 -16.67 -15.66
CA GLN A 19 -16.74 -16.78 -16.78
C GLN A 19 -15.78 -15.60 -16.87
N TYR A 20 -16.26 -14.37 -16.66
CA TYR A 20 -15.42 -13.18 -16.60
C TYR A 20 -14.36 -13.29 -15.49
N ASN A 21 -14.79 -13.68 -14.29
CA ASN A 21 -13.88 -13.88 -13.16
C ASN A 21 -12.83 -14.97 -13.42
N TYR A 22 -13.23 -16.06 -14.09
CA TYR A 22 -12.31 -17.13 -14.49
C TYR A 22 -11.25 -16.65 -15.47
N LEU A 23 -11.65 -15.89 -16.51
CA LEU A 23 -10.71 -15.31 -17.47
C LEU A 23 -9.72 -14.35 -16.81
N LYS A 24 -10.20 -13.49 -15.90
CA LYS A 24 -9.33 -12.58 -15.14
C LYS A 24 -8.36 -13.31 -14.20
N LYS A 25 -8.80 -14.39 -13.56
CA LYS A 25 -7.90 -15.26 -12.79
C LYS A 25 -6.81 -15.85 -13.68
N ASN A 26 -7.17 -16.41 -14.84
CA ASN A 26 -6.20 -17.01 -15.76
C ASN A 26 -5.18 -15.99 -16.30
N GLU A 27 -5.63 -14.77 -16.63
CA GLU A 27 -4.75 -13.66 -17.04
C GLU A 27 -3.74 -13.35 -15.93
N TYR A 28 -4.21 -13.25 -14.67
CA TYR A 28 -3.33 -13.04 -13.52
C TYR A 28 -2.33 -14.19 -13.34
N ASP A 29 -2.79 -15.44 -13.36
CA ASP A 29 -1.94 -16.62 -13.13
C ASP A 29 -0.86 -16.75 -14.21
N LEU A 30 -1.17 -16.40 -15.46
CA LEU A 30 -0.19 -16.33 -16.55
C LEU A 30 0.91 -15.30 -16.25
N ILE A 31 0.52 -14.07 -15.90
CA ILE A 31 1.46 -12.98 -15.57
C ILE A 31 2.31 -13.36 -14.35
N LEU A 32 1.68 -13.95 -13.32
CA LEU A 32 2.33 -14.41 -12.10
C LEU A 32 3.41 -15.45 -12.41
N ASN A 33 3.04 -16.52 -13.12
CA ASN A 33 3.94 -17.63 -13.43
C ASN A 33 5.13 -17.17 -14.29
N ASN A 34 4.91 -16.27 -15.25
CA ASN A 34 5.97 -15.70 -16.09
C ASN A 34 6.99 -14.87 -15.28
N ASN A 35 6.56 -14.26 -14.17
CA ASN A 35 7.40 -13.38 -13.37
C ASN A 35 7.96 -14.04 -12.10
N LEU A 36 7.45 -15.20 -11.68
CA LEU A 36 7.74 -15.77 -10.35
C LEU A 36 9.24 -16.01 -10.12
N ASN A 37 9.96 -16.55 -11.09
CA ASN A 37 11.42 -16.77 -10.96
C ASN A 37 12.21 -15.48 -10.78
N LYS A 38 11.79 -14.39 -11.46
CA LYS A 38 12.38 -13.07 -11.29
C LYS A 38 12.05 -12.48 -9.91
N ILE A 39 10.82 -12.67 -9.41
CA ILE A 39 10.43 -12.25 -8.06
C ILE A 39 11.19 -13.03 -6.98
N ARG A 40 11.43 -14.33 -7.18
CA ARG A 40 12.27 -15.15 -6.28
C ARG A 40 13.72 -14.69 -6.23
N SER A 41 14.29 -14.21 -7.33
CA SER A 41 15.64 -13.65 -7.29
C SER A 41 15.70 -12.30 -6.60
N PHE A 42 14.61 -11.52 -6.68
CA PHE A 42 14.47 -10.24 -5.99
C PHE A 42 14.51 -10.39 -4.46
N SER A 43 13.88 -11.41 -3.88
CA SER A 43 13.89 -11.65 -2.42
C SER A 43 15.26 -12.03 -1.86
N LYS A 44 16.15 -12.56 -2.71
CA LYS A 44 17.54 -12.90 -2.36
C LYS A 44 18.50 -11.74 -2.61
N SER A 45 18.02 -10.65 -3.20
CA SER A 45 18.84 -9.48 -3.49
C SER A 45 18.78 -8.46 -2.35
N SER A 46 19.87 -7.73 -2.13
CA SER A 46 19.88 -6.56 -1.26
C SER A 46 19.42 -5.29 -1.98
N ASN A 47 18.90 -5.36 -3.20
CA ASN A 47 18.55 -4.17 -3.98
C ASN A 47 17.23 -3.56 -3.50
N VAL A 48 17.28 -2.32 -3.02
CA VAL A 48 16.12 -1.56 -2.51
C VAL A 48 14.94 -1.47 -3.51
N TYR A 49 15.20 -1.41 -4.81
CA TYR A 49 14.15 -1.30 -5.83
C TYR A 49 13.35 -2.60 -5.98
N ASN A 50 14.02 -3.72 -5.76
CA ASN A 50 13.38 -5.02 -5.79
C ASN A 50 12.34 -5.11 -4.67
N PHE A 51 12.54 -4.47 -3.52
CA PHE A 51 11.58 -4.46 -2.42
C PHE A 51 10.26 -3.78 -2.72
N MET A 52 10.28 -2.71 -3.53
CA MET A 52 9.03 -2.11 -3.98
C MET A 52 8.25 -3.09 -4.87
N ALA A 53 8.94 -3.79 -5.78
CA ALA A 53 8.32 -4.82 -6.61
C ALA A 53 7.82 -6.02 -5.80
N LEU A 54 8.58 -6.46 -4.78
CA LEU A 54 8.16 -7.51 -3.86
C LEU A 54 6.91 -7.07 -3.08
N GLY A 55 6.85 -5.82 -2.60
CA GLY A 55 5.66 -5.29 -1.93
C GLY A 55 4.43 -5.34 -2.85
N TYR A 56 4.58 -4.94 -4.11
CA TYR A 56 3.49 -5.02 -5.09
C TYR A 56 3.03 -6.46 -5.35
N PHE A 57 3.97 -7.39 -5.46
CA PHE A 57 3.69 -8.82 -5.58
C PHE A 57 2.94 -9.38 -4.35
N LEU A 58 3.41 -9.06 -3.14
CA LEU A 58 2.77 -9.51 -1.90
C LEU A 58 1.32 -9.03 -1.81
N ASN A 59 1.08 -7.74 -2.09
CA ASN A 59 -0.27 -7.18 -2.10
C ASN A 59 -1.17 -7.87 -3.12
N ALA A 60 -0.67 -8.09 -4.33
CA ALA A 60 -1.43 -8.71 -5.40
C ALA A 60 -1.88 -10.14 -5.01
N ASN A 61 -0.97 -10.94 -4.44
CA ASN A 61 -1.30 -12.26 -3.94
C ASN A 61 -2.23 -12.24 -2.72
N ASN A 62 -2.09 -11.26 -1.82
CA ASN A 62 -3.04 -11.07 -0.71
C ASN A 62 -4.46 -10.83 -1.24
N ASN A 63 -4.62 -9.95 -2.23
CA ASN A 63 -5.90 -9.67 -2.87
C ASN A 63 -6.46 -10.91 -3.58
N MET A 64 -5.62 -11.63 -4.33
CA MET A 64 -6.03 -12.85 -5.04
C MET A 64 -6.46 -13.97 -4.09
N TYR A 65 -5.77 -14.16 -2.96
CA TYR A 65 -6.24 -15.07 -1.91
C TYR A 65 -7.58 -14.61 -1.33
N LEU A 66 -7.73 -13.33 -0.99
CA LEU A 66 -8.98 -12.83 -0.41
C LEU A 66 -10.17 -13.08 -1.34
N LYS A 67 -9.95 -12.99 -2.66
CA LYS A 67 -10.96 -13.20 -3.71
C LYS A 67 -11.25 -14.68 -4.00
N THR A 68 -10.21 -15.50 -4.16
CA THR A 68 -10.34 -16.87 -4.67
C THR A 68 -10.28 -17.94 -3.58
N LYS A 69 -9.76 -17.59 -2.40
CA LYS A 69 -9.35 -18.49 -1.31
C LYS A 69 -8.29 -19.53 -1.71
N ASP A 70 -7.65 -19.34 -2.86
CA ASP A 70 -6.59 -20.23 -3.34
C ASP A 70 -5.30 -19.99 -2.54
N LYS A 71 -4.90 -21.02 -1.77
CA LYS A 71 -3.75 -20.94 -0.86
C LYS A 71 -2.43 -20.82 -1.60
N GLN A 72 -2.38 -21.12 -2.91
CA GLN A 72 -1.15 -20.98 -3.69
C GLN A 72 -0.62 -19.54 -3.67
N TYR A 73 -1.51 -18.53 -3.68
CA TYR A 73 -1.08 -17.13 -3.60
C TYR A 73 -0.38 -16.81 -2.27
N LEU A 74 -0.84 -17.40 -1.16
CA LEU A 74 -0.20 -17.26 0.15
C LEU A 74 1.11 -18.05 0.24
N ALA A 75 1.17 -19.24 -0.38
CA ALA A 75 2.39 -20.02 -0.48
C ALA A 75 3.48 -19.26 -1.25
N ASN A 76 3.12 -18.61 -2.36
CA ASN A 76 4.03 -17.74 -3.12
C ASN A 76 4.55 -16.58 -2.26
N ASN A 77 3.69 -15.95 -1.46
CA ASN A 77 4.13 -14.90 -0.53
C ASN A 77 5.11 -15.43 0.51
N LEU A 78 4.86 -16.61 1.07
CA LEU A 78 5.73 -17.22 2.05
C LEU A 78 7.13 -17.50 1.48
N GLU A 79 7.22 -18.03 0.25
CA GLU A 79 8.50 -18.28 -0.44
C GLU A 79 9.34 -16.99 -0.62
N ILE A 80 8.67 -15.86 -0.84
CA ILE A 80 9.33 -14.56 -0.97
C ILE A 80 9.74 -13.97 0.38
N ILE A 81 8.92 -14.18 1.41
CA ILE A 81 9.16 -13.63 2.75
C ILE A 81 10.25 -14.39 3.48
N GLN A 82 10.33 -15.72 3.31
CA GLN A 82 11.25 -16.59 4.03
C GLN A 82 12.71 -16.11 3.96
N PRO A 83 13.34 -15.91 2.78
CA PRO A 83 14.74 -15.49 2.69
C PRO A 83 15.05 -14.13 3.33
N ILE A 84 14.02 -13.32 3.59
CA ILE A 84 14.15 -11.98 4.13
C ILE A 84 13.92 -12.00 5.64
N LEU A 85 12.89 -12.72 6.10
CA LEU A 85 12.43 -12.63 7.49
C LEU A 85 12.71 -13.86 8.36
N ILE A 86 12.91 -15.04 7.76
CA ILE A 86 12.92 -16.32 8.47
C ILE A 86 14.29 -16.97 8.26
N ASN A 87 15.04 -17.23 9.33
CA ASN A 87 16.25 -18.05 9.22
C ASN A 87 15.82 -19.53 9.24
N ASP A 88 16.41 -20.38 8.40
CA ASP A 88 16.09 -21.81 8.37
C ASP A 88 16.36 -22.52 9.71
N ASN A 89 17.21 -21.94 10.57
CA ASN A 89 17.57 -22.50 11.88
C ASN A 89 17.04 -21.70 13.09
N ASP A 90 16.41 -20.54 12.87
CA ASP A 90 15.93 -19.66 13.94
C ASP A 90 14.78 -18.76 13.46
N PHE A 91 13.64 -18.83 14.14
CA PHE A 91 12.50 -17.95 13.86
C PHE A 91 12.73 -16.49 14.32
N ASN A 92 13.93 -16.18 14.84
CA ASN A 92 14.32 -14.86 15.28
C ASN A 92 15.01 -14.05 14.16
N TYR A 93 14.27 -13.10 13.58
CA TYR A 93 14.75 -12.16 12.55
C TYR A 93 16.09 -11.49 12.90
N LYS A 94 16.37 -11.22 14.18
CA LYS A 94 17.61 -10.55 14.62
C LYS A 94 18.88 -11.20 14.07
N ASN A 95 18.84 -12.51 13.83
CA ASN A 95 19.98 -13.30 13.39
C ASN A 95 20.14 -13.36 11.85
N ASN A 96 19.19 -12.81 11.08
CA ASN A 96 19.24 -12.87 9.61
C ASN A 96 20.19 -11.87 8.95
N ASN A 97 20.78 -10.92 9.69
CA ASN A 97 21.75 -9.91 9.19
C ASN A 97 21.33 -9.20 7.88
N TRP A 98 20.05 -9.27 7.52
CA TRP A 98 19.57 -8.91 6.20
C TRP A 98 19.45 -7.39 6.08
N ARG A 99 20.03 -6.82 5.02
CA ARG A 99 20.11 -5.37 4.77
C ARG A 99 19.67 -5.01 3.34
N MET A 100 18.95 -3.89 3.23
CA MET A 100 18.77 -3.20 1.94
C MET A 100 19.99 -2.34 1.66
N ASN A 101 20.41 -2.31 0.40
CA ASN A 101 21.43 -1.41 -0.08
C ASN A 101 20.87 -0.63 -1.28
N VAL A 102 21.22 0.65 -1.36
CA VAL A 102 20.99 1.48 -2.55
C VAL A 102 22.31 1.58 -3.31
N ASN A 103 22.27 1.51 -4.65
CA ASN A 103 23.43 1.81 -5.48
C ASN A 103 23.92 3.23 -5.19
N SER A 104 25.23 3.41 -4.96
CA SER A 104 25.86 4.70 -4.63
C SER A 104 25.62 5.81 -5.66
N SER A 105 25.26 5.49 -6.91
CA SER A 105 24.94 6.47 -7.96
C SER A 105 23.53 7.05 -7.87
N ASN A 106 22.72 6.63 -6.90
CA ASN A 106 21.34 7.09 -6.76
C ASN A 106 21.25 8.42 -6.00
N GLN A 107 20.35 9.32 -6.40
CA GLN A 107 20.06 10.55 -5.64
C GLN A 107 19.57 10.29 -4.21
N ASN A 108 18.92 9.15 -3.95
CA ASN A 108 18.55 8.68 -2.61
C ASN A 108 19.70 7.94 -1.88
N ALA A 109 20.82 7.69 -2.56
CA ALA A 109 22.01 7.01 -2.04
C ALA A 109 23.12 7.95 -1.55
N ILE A 110 22.84 9.26 -1.40
CA ILE A 110 23.74 10.22 -0.72
C ILE A 110 24.04 9.79 0.75
N VAL A 111 23.45 8.68 1.22
CA VAL A 111 23.77 8.00 2.46
C VAL A 111 24.58 6.71 2.21
N ASN A 112 25.81 6.82 1.66
CA ASN A 112 26.93 5.88 1.82
C ASN A 112 26.62 4.35 1.73
N GLY A 113 25.81 3.88 0.78
CA GLY A 113 25.49 2.45 0.64
C GLY A 113 24.75 1.86 1.85
N GLN A 114 24.05 2.69 2.62
CA GLN A 114 23.28 2.27 3.80
C GLN A 114 21.85 1.85 3.43
N GLU A 115 21.19 1.19 4.39
CA GLU A 115 19.80 0.81 4.30
C GLU A 115 18.87 2.00 4.07
N HIS A 116 17.82 1.78 3.26
CA HIS A 116 16.89 2.83 2.86
C HIS A 116 15.51 2.60 3.45
N LEU A 117 15.18 3.41 4.46
CA LEU A 117 13.95 3.33 5.25
C LEU A 117 12.66 3.23 4.41
N ILE A 118 12.54 4.05 3.36
CA ILE A 118 11.26 4.20 2.65
C ILE A 118 10.82 2.86 2.09
N SER A 119 11.73 2.15 1.44
CA SER A 119 11.42 0.91 0.71
C SER A 119 11.11 -0.26 1.65
N GLU A 120 11.66 -0.26 2.86
CA GLU A 120 11.24 -1.17 3.93
C GLU A 120 9.76 -0.98 4.27
N GLY A 121 9.33 0.26 4.52
CA GLY A 121 7.93 0.55 4.84
C GLY A 121 6.95 0.09 3.75
N TYR A 122 7.34 0.17 2.47
CA TYR A 122 6.53 -0.31 1.35
C TYR A 122 6.30 -1.82 1.37
N PHE A 123 7.32 -2.58 1.74
CA PHE A 123 7.29 -4.03 1.76
C PHE A 123 6.60 -4.56 3.02
N PHE A 124 7.01 -4.08 4.20
CA PHE A 124 6.55 -4.58 5.49
C PHE A 124 5.06 -4.36 5.74
N ARG A 125 4.44 -3.30 5.19
CA ARG A 125 2.99 -3.08 5.35
C ARG A 125 2.15 -4.24 4.78
N TYR A 126 2.58 -4.83 3.67
CA TYR A 126 1.87 -5.96 3.04
C TYR A 126 2.20 -7.29 3.71
N ILE A 127 3.35 -7.40 4.38
CA ILE A 127 3.64 -8.52 5.28
C ILE A 127 2.72 -8.47 6.50
N GLY A 128 2.46 -7.29 7.06
CA GLY A 128 1.46 -7.12 8.12
C GLY A 128 0.06 -7.58 7.69
N GLU A 129 -0.36 -7.21 6.47
CA GLU A 129 -1.61 -7.69 5.88
C GLU A 129 -1.61 -9.20 5.66
N PHE A 130 -0.50 -9.75 5.17
CA PHE A 130 -0.32 -11.19 5.01
C PHE A 130 -0.46 -11.93 6.35
N LEU A 131 0.23 -11.47 7.41
CA LEU A 131 0.10 -12.02 8.76
C LEU A 131 -1.35 -11.99 9.24
N ASP A 132 -2.06 -10.88 8.99
CA ASP A 132 -3.46 -10.75 9.39
C ASP A 132 -4.38 -11.73 8.67
N ILE A 133 -4.14 -11.96 7.38
CA ILE A 133 -4.82 -12.99 6.59
C ILE A 133 -4.54 -14.37 7.17
N LEU A 134 -3.27 -14.70 7.46
CA LEU A 134 -2.88 -15.99 8.02
C LEU A 134 -3.57 -16.26 9.36
N ALA A 135 -3.52 -15.30 10.28
CA ALA A 135 -4.09 -15.42 11.62
C ALA A 135 -5.60 -15.60 11.59
N LYS A 136 -6.33 -14.75 10.86
CA LYS A 136 -7.80 -14.81 10.74
C LYS A 136 -8.30 -16.14 10.17
N ASN A 137 -7.50 -16.77 9.29
CA ASN A 137 -7.87 -18.01 8.60
C ASN A 137 -7.19 -19.26 9.19
N LYS A 138 -6.42 -19.12 10.28
CA LYS A 138 -5.64 -20.21 10.91
C LYS A 138 -4.73 -20.95 9.91
N LEU A 139 -4.08 -20.22 9.01
CA LEU A 139 -3.20 -20.76 7.98
C LEU A 139 -1.71 -20.56 8.34
N TYR A 140 -0.85 -21.51 7.98
CA TYR A 140 0.60 -21.41 8.14
C TYR A 140 1.03 -20.96 9.56
N THR A 141 0.35 -21.49 10.59
CA THR A 141 0.47 -21.02 11.99
C THR A 141 1.90 -21.12 12.53
N ASN A 142 2.67 -22.10 12.07
CA ASN A 142 4.08 -22.28 12.42
C ASN A 142 4.99 -21.14 11.93
N TYR A 143 4.59 -20.38 10.89
CA TYR A 143 5.37 -19.25 10.36
C TYR A 143 4.98 -17.90 10.95
N GLN A 144 3.79 -17.80 11.56
CA GLN A 144 3.26 -16.52 12.06
C GLN A 144 4.17 -15.84 13.09
N PRO A 145 4.75 -16.53 14.09
CA PRO A 145 5.65 -15.90 15.07
C PRO A 145 6.91 -15.28 14.43
N ALA A 146 7.45 -15.93 13.41
CA ALA A 146 8.65 -15.43 12.72
C ALA A 146 8.34 -14.18 11.88
N ILE A 147 7.19 -14.18 11.20
CA ILE A 147 6.69 -13.03 10.45
C ILE A 147 6.46 -11.84 11.38
N GLU A 148 5.79 -12.06 12.51
CA GLU A 148 5.58 -11.05 13.56
C GLU A 148 6.92 -10.51 14.08
N SER A 149 7.86 -11.40 14.41
CA SER A 149 9.20 -11.02 14.87
C SER A 149 9.94 -10.16 13.84
N GLY A 150 9.81 -10.48 12.54
CA GLY A 150 10.39 -9.68 11.45
C GLY A 150 9.79 -8.28 11.35
N LEU A 151 8.47 -8.16 11.44
CA LEU A 151 7.77 -6.86 11.49
C LEU A 151 8.22 -6.03 12.70
N LYS A 152 8.26 -6.66 13.88
CA LYS A 152 8.69 -6.04 15.14
C LYS A 152 10.13 -5.53 15.04
N TYR A 153 11.03 -6.36 14.54
CA TYR A 153 12.42 -5.97 14.38
C TYR A 153 12.56 -4.79 13.42
N SER A 154 11.92 -4.84 12.25
CA SER A 154 12.06 -3.77 11.26
C SER A 154 11.59 -2.42 11.82
N PHE A 155 10.40 -2.37 12.43
CA PHE A 155 9.91 -1.15 13.06
C PHE A 155 10.84 -0.65 14.18
N ASN A 156 11.27 -1.54 15.07
CA ASN A 156 12.10 -1.17 16.21
C ASN A 156 13.52 -0.74 15.81
N LYS A 157 14.10 -1.33 14.75
CA LYS A 157 15.37 -0.91 14.16
C LYS A 157 15.32 0.56 13.76
N TRP A 158 14.31 0.95 12.99
CA TRP A 158 14.18 2.33 12.53
C TRP A 158 13.77 3.29 13.64
N LYS A 159 12.95 2.84 14.59
CA LYS A 159 12.65 3.61 15.80
C LYS A 159 13.93 3.89 16.58
N ALA A 160 14.75 2.88 16.85
CA ALA A 160 15.99 3.04 17.59
C ALA A 160 16.98 3.99 16.87
N ARG A 161 17.16 3.83 15.55
CA ARG A 161 17.96 4.76 14.73
C ARG A 161 17.41 6.19 14.82
N SER A 162 16.09 6.35 14.73
CA SER A 162 15.43 7.66 14.80
C SER A 162 15.63 8.33 16.16
N PHE A 163 15.45 7.59 17.25
CA PHE A 163 15.63 8.11 18.61
C PHE A 163 17.10 8.41 18.91
N SER A 164 18.04 7.62 18.39
CA SER A 164 19.47 7.92 18.53
C SER A 164 19.86 9.21 17.80
N GLN A 165 19.29 9.48 16.62
CA GLN A 165 19.67 10.62 15.79
C GLN A 165 18.89 11.90 16.11
N TYR A 166 17.61 11.77 16.45
CA TYR A 166 16.69 12.90 16.64
C TYR A 166 16.00 12.88 18.00
N GLY A 167 15.96 11.76 18.72
CA GLY A 167 15.22 11.66 19.99
C GLY A 167 13.70 11.63 19.83
N ASP A 168 13.19 11.31 18.64
CA ASP A 168 11.77 11.11 18.34
C ASP A 168 11.61 10.18 17.11
N TYR A 169 10.40 10.04 16.56
CA TYR A 169 10.08 9.24 15.38
C TYR A 169 10.40 9.91 14.02
N SER A 170 11.23 10.96 14.01
CA SER A 170 11.60 11.74 12.82
C SER A 170 11.91 10.92 11.56
N LEU A 171 12.70 9.84 11.66
CA LEU A 171 13.01 9.02 10.49
C LEU A 171 11.75 8.38 9.93
N LEU A 172 10.93 7.73 10.76
CA LEU A 172 9.72 7.02 10.30
C LEU A 172 8.69 7.96 9.71
N PHE A 173 8.52 9.16 10.26
CA PHE A 173 7.64 10.18 9.67
C PHE A 173 8.21 10.73 8.36
N HIS A 174 9.53 10.95 8.32
CA HIS A 174 10.23 11.57 7.20
C HIS A 174 9.63 12.94 6.84
N GLN A 175 10.00 13.49 5.68
CA GLN A 175 9.40 14.74 5.15
C GLN A 175 8.00 14.56 4.55
N ARG A 176 7.64 13.33 4.13
CA ARG A 176 6.46 13.08 3.30
C ARG A 176 5.46 12.17 4.00
N LEU A 177 4.19 12.54 3.99
CA LEU A 177 3.06 11.82 4.60
C LEU A 177 2.99 10.36 4.17
N HIS A 178 3.25 10.05 2.89
CA HIS A 178 3.20 8.66 2.42
C HIS A 178 4.24 7.75 3.10
N THR A 179 5.41 8.28 3.48
CA THR A 179 6.41 7.50 4.22
C THR A 179 5.91 7.19 5.63
N GLY A 180 5.35 8.18 6.31
CA GLY A 180 4.70 7.98 7.61
C GLY A 180 3.53 6.99 7.52
N ALA A 181 2.71 7.09 6.47
CA ALA A 181 1.56 6.20 6.24
C ALA A 181 2.00 4.72 6.17
N ASN A 182 3.10 4.43 5.48
CA ASN A 182 3.64 3.08 5.37
C ASN A 182 3.97 2.48 6.74
N TRP A 183 4.72 3.22 7.55
CA TRP A 183 5.08 2.80 8.89
C TRP A 183 3.88 2.76 9.84
N ALA A 184 2.89 3.63 9.63
CA ALA A 184 1.68 3.65 10.44
C ALA A 184 0.82 2.41 10.17
N VAL A 185 0.76 1.91 8.92
CA VAL A 185 0.14 0.61 8.62
C VAL A 185 0.88 -0.53 9.33
N VAL A 186 2.22 -0.54 9.30
CA VAL A 186 3.01 -1.55 10.03
C VAL A 186 2.72 -1.49 11.53
N ALA A 187 2.68 -0.28 12.11
CA ALA A 187 2.36 -0.07 13.51
C ALA A 187 0.93 -0.52 13.88
N LEU A 188 -0.06 -0.31 13.01
CA LEU A 188 -1.43 -0.80 13.24
C LEU A 188 -1.48 -2.33 13.33
N TYR A 189 -0.77 -3.05 12.46
CA TYR A 189 -0.68 -4.51 12.57
C TYR A 189 0.10 -4.93 13.82
N LEU A 190 1.19 -4.25 14.17
CA LEU A 190 1.93 -4.54 15.39
C LEU A 190 1.12 -4.25 16.67
N MET A 191 0.24 -3.24 16.69
CA MET A 191 -0.70 -3.03 17.79
C MET A 191 -1.66 -4.20 18.00
N LYS A 192 -1.97 -4.94 16.94
CA LYS A 192 -2.85 -6.11 16.97
C LYS A 192 -2.12 -7.38 17.40
N TYR A 193 -0.87 -7.56 16.98
CA TYR A 193 -0.13 -8.81 17.16
C TYR A 193 0.93 -8.78 18.28
N ASP A 194 1.57 -7.64 18.55
CA ASP A 194 2.54 -7.49 19.65
C ASP A 194 1.93 -6.71 20.82
N GLU A 195 1.13 -7.41 21.64
CA GLU A 195 0.45 -6.82 22.80
C GLU A 195 1.44 -6.19 23.79
N SER A 196 2.66 -6.75 23.90
CA SER A 196 3.68 -6.26 24.84
C SER A 196 4.19 -4.85 24.54
N ASN A 197 4.14 -4.42 23.28
CA ASN A 197 4.60 -3.08 22.85
C ASN A 197 3.49 -2.22 22.23
N LYS A 198 2.24 -2.67 22.30
CA LYS A 198 1.06 -2.00 21.73
C LYS A 198 0.99 -0.50 22.02
N ASN A 199 1.27 -0.09 23.27
CA ASN A 199 1.27 1.31 23.65
C ASN A 199 2.36 2.13 22.95
N SER A 200 3.53 1.54 22.69
CA SER A 200 4.56 2.24 21.92
C SER A 200 4.14 2.45 20.46
N TYR A 201 3.46 1.49 19.86
CA TYR A 201 2.98 1.61 18.48
C TYR A 201 1.82 2.59 18.38
N SER A 202 0.91 2.58 19.35
CA SER A 202 -0.22 3.51 19.40
C SER A 202 0.22 4.97 19.53
N VAL A 203 1.31 5.26 20.24
CA VAL A 203 1.89 6.62 20.29
C VAL A 203 2.28 7.10 18.89
N PHE A 204 2.97 6.26 18.10
CA PHE A 204 3.36 6.61 16.74
C PHE A 204 2.14 6.80 15.82
N VAL A 205 1.17 5.87 15.88
CA VAL A 205 -0.08 5.94 15.11
C VAL A 205 -0.87 7.19 15.45
N ASN A 206 -1.03 7.53 16.73
CA ASN A 206 -1.76 8.73 17.16
C ASN A 206 -1.09 10.02 16.68
N GLN A 207 0.23 10.09 16.71
CA GLN A 207 0.98 11.23 16.15
C GLN A 207 0.75 11.35 14.64
N PHE A 208 0.79 10.23 13.91
CA PHE A 208 0.50 10.22 12.48
C PHE A 208 -0.94 10.68 12.20
N ASP A 209 -1.92 10.15 12.95
CA ASP A 209 -3.34 10.48 12.79
C ASP A 209 -3.64 11.95 13.00
N GLN A 210 -3.04 12.56 14.03
CA GLN A 210 -3.19 13.99 14.30
C GLN A 210 -2.70 14.83 13.11
N GLN A 211 -1.56 14.45 12.52
CA GLN A 211 -1.02 15.18 11.38
C GLN A 211 -1.81 14.93 10.09
N LEU A 212 -2.27 13.69 9.86
CA LEU A 212 -3.08 13.35 8.69
C LEU A 212 -4.45 14.06 8.75
N LYS A 213 -5.09 14.14 9.93
CA LYS A 213 -6.34 14.89 10.13
C LYS A 213 -6.19 16.36 9.75
N LYS A 214 -5.07 16.99 10.11
CA LYS A 214 -4.75 18.38 9.72
C LYS A 214 -4.45 18.50 8.23
N ALA A 215 -3.85 17.48 7.62
CA ALA A 215 -3.46 17.50 6.22
C ALA A 215 -4.62 17.32 5.25
N LEU A 216 -5.63 16.52 5.63
CA LEU A 216 -6.82 16.27 4.83
C LEU A 216 -7.72 17.50 4.83
N ILE A 217 -7.80 18.17 3.68
CA ILE A 217 -8.65 19.34 3.47
C ILE A 217 -9.93 18.90 2.78
N LEU A 218 -11.07 19.12 3.44
CA LEU A 218 -12.38 18.90 2.86
C LEU A 218 -12.75 20.08 1.96
N ASN A 219 -13.01 19.80 0.69
CA ASN A 219 -13.40 20.77 -0.32
C ASN A 219 -14.80 20.47 -0.86
N LYS A 220 -15.41 21.46 -1.51
CA LYS A 220 -16.72 21.34 -2.15
C LYS A 220 -16.60 21.72 -3.62
N SER A 221 -17.10 20.87 -4.53
CA SER A 221 -17.15 21.17 -5.97
C SER A 221 -18.18 22.26 -6.27
N THR A 222 -18.17 22.79 -7.49
CA THR A 222 -19.20 23.70 -7.99
C THR A 222 -20.61 23.08 -7.98
N SER A 223 -20.70 21.75 -8.15
CA SER A 223 -21.95 20.98 -8.04
C SER A 223 -22.34 20.61 -6.60
N GLY A 224 -21.58 21.09 -5.60
CA GLY A 224 -21.85 20.84 -4.19
C GLY A 224 -21.36 19.50 -3.63
N VAL A 225 -20.62 18.72 -4.42
CA VAL A 225 -20.08 17.41 -4.02
C VAL A 225 -18.79 17.59 -3.23
N PHE A 226 -18.71 16.97 -2.06
CA PHE A 226 -17.53 17.04 -1.20
C PHE A 226 -16.43 16.06 -1.62
N TYR A 227 -15.17 16.50 -1.54
CA TYR A 227 -13.99 15.70 -1.85
C TYR A 227 -12.78 16.12 -1.00
N TYR A 228 -11.79 15.24 -0.84
CA TYR A 228 -10.56 15.56 -0.10
C TYR A 228 -9.40 15.96 -1.03
N THR A 229 -8.58 16.91 -0.59
CA THR A 229 -7.22 17.11 -1.11
C THR A 229 -6.25 17.19 0.06
N TRP A 230 -4.96 16.98 -0.19
CA TRP A 230 -3.95 17.12 0.85
C TRP A 230 -2.56 17.33 0.24
N ASN A 231 -1.64 17.79 1.08
CA ASN A 231 -0.24 17.96 0.72
C ASN A 231 0.54 16.68 1.01
N SER A 232 1.56 16.37 0.22
CA SER A 232 2.52 15.31 0.51
C SER A 232 3.40 15.62 1.71
N THR A 233 3.60 16.89 2.06
CA THR A 233 4.29 17.31 3.29
C THR A 233 3.30 17.41 4.45
N TYR A 234 3.76 17.12 5.67
CA TYR A 234 2.98 17.38 6.88
C TYR A 234 2.63 18.87 7.02
N PRO A 235 1.48 19.23 7.60
CA PRO A 235 1.08 20.63 7.80
C PRO A 235 2.03 21.38 8.74
N ASP A 236 2.52 20.69 9.77
CA ASP A 236 3.39 21.26 10.79
C ASP A 236 4.78 20.60 10.76
N ALA A 237 5.81 21.34 11.15
CA ALA A 237 7.12 20.77 11.47
C ALA A 237 7.12 20.13 12.87
N PHE A 238 6.30 19.09 13.05
CA PHE A 238 5.97 18.53 14.37
C PHE A 238 7.07 17.63 14.97
N CYS A 239 8.02 17.15 14.17
CA CYS A 239 9.15 16.34 14.61
C CYS A 239 10.49 17.05 14.35
N LYS A 240 11.54 16.64 15.06
CA LYS A 240 12.84 17.36 15.05
C LYS A 240 13.52 17.36 13.69
N ALA A 241 13.35 16.35 12.85
CA ALA A 241 13.89 16.37 11.49
C ALA A 241 13.20 17.43 10.62
N LEU A 242 11.87 17.57 10.72
CA LEU A 242 11.14 18.58 9.96
C LEU A 242 11.51 20.00 10.39
N GLN A 243 11.72 20.22 11.69
CA GLN A 243 12.12 21.52 12.24
C GLN A 243 13.49 22.00 11.72
N LYS A 244 14.34 21.08 11.24
CA LYS A 244 15.64 21.39 10.63
C LYS A 244 15.54 21.78 9.14
N ILE A 245 14.40 21.59 8.49
CA ILE A 245 14.23 21.89 7.06
C ILE A 245 14.02 23.39 6.91
N LYS A 246 15.01 24.08 6.33
CA LYS A 246 14.87 25.49 5.93
C LYS A 246 13.80 25.61 4.85
N ASN A 247 12.91 26.60 4.99
CA ASN A 247 11.82 26.86 4.05
C ASN A 247 10.90 25.65 3.84
N TYR A 248 10.51 24.99 4.94
CA TYR A 248 9.52 23.90 4.90
C TYR A 248 8.20 24.41 4.28
N LYS A 249 7.91 23.94 3.06
CA LYS A 249 6.78 24.42 2.26
C LYS A 249 5.82 23.28 1.91
N PRO A 250 4.51 23.58 1.88
CA PRO A 250 3.52 22.66 1.35
C PRO A 250 3.84 22.23 -0.08
N VAL A 251 3.71 20.94 -0.36
CA VAL A 251 3.75 20.38 -1.71
C VAL A 251 2.53 19.51 -1.88
N ILE A 252 1.72 19.73 -2.92
CA ILE A 252 0.53 18.93 -3.18
C ILE A 252 0.87 17.44 -3.26
N GLN A 253 -0.03 16.57 -2.81
CA GLN A 253 0.16 15.13 -2.94
C GLN A 253 0.03 14.70 -4.40
N ASP A 254 1.05 14.02 -4.93
CA ASP A 254 0.95 13.31 -6.19
C ASP A 254 0.12 12.02 -6.05
N VAL A 255 -0.54 11.60 -7.12
CA VAL A 255 -1.44 10.44 -7.15
C VAL A 255 -0.70 9.14 -6.82
N SER A 256 0.52 8.97 -7.33
CA SER A 256 1.32 7.74 -7.15
C SER A 256 1.63 7.46 -5.68
N HIS A 257 1.97 8.48 -4.89
CA HIS A 257 2.23 8.29 -3.45
C HIS A 257 0.96 8.46 -2.61
N GLY A 258 -0.08 9.11 -3.16
CA GLY A 258 -1.41 9.20 -2.53
C GLY A 258 -2.03 7.84 -2.24
N ASN A 259 -1.70 6.80 -3.03
CA ASN A 259 -2.06 5.41 -2.78
C ASN A 259 -1.84 4.98 -1.32
N HIS A 260 -0.71 5.37 -0.73
CA HIS A 260 -0.29 4.88 0.59
C HIS A 260 -1.07 5.56 1.72
N VAL A 261 -1.42 6.83 1.54
CA VAL A 261 -2.25 7.57 2.48
C VAL A 261 -3.67 7.02 2.46
N VAL A 262 -4.22 6.76 1.28
CA VAL A 262 -5.55 6.14 1.13
C VAL A 262 -5.57 4.73 1.72
N LEU A 263 -4.55 3.90 1.42
CA LEU A 263 -4.42 2.57 2.01
C LEU A 263 -4.39 2.65 3.54
N TYR A 264 -3.63 3.59 4.11
CA TYR A 264 -3.59 3.77 5.56
C TYR A 264 -4.98 4.02 6.14
N LEU A 265 -5.76 4.93 5.57
CA LEU A 265 -7.11 5.22 6.04
C LEU A 265 -8.01 3.98 6.01
N ILE A 266 -7.94 3.20 4.92
CA ILE A 266 -8.68 1.93 4.79
C ILE A 266 -8.26 0.96 5.90
N LYS A 267 -6.95 0.74 6.08
CA LYS A 267 -6.43 -0.18 7.11
C LYS A 267 -6.69 0.29 8.54
N ALA A 268 -6.65 1.60 8.78
CA ALA A 268 -7.01 2.18 10.06
C ALA A 268 -8.47 1.87 10.41
N LYS A 269 -9.41 1.99 9.45
CA LYS A 269 -10.81 1.59 9.67
C LYS A 269 -10.93 0.07 9.88
N GLU A 270 -10.32 -0.75 9.02
CA GLU A 270 -10.39 -2.22 9.09
C GLU A 270 -9.83 -2.79 10.40
N LEU A 271 -8.81 -2.13 10.98
CA LEU A 271 -8.16 -2.54 12.23
C LEU A 271 -8.73 -1.82 13.47
N GLY A 272 -9.84 -1.09 13.32
CA GLY A 272 -10.56 -0.49 14.44
C GLY A 272 -9.86 0.71 15.10
N ASN A 273 -9.06 1.46 14.35
CA ASN A 273 -8.49 2.71 14.85
C ASN A 273 -9.60 3.75 15.06
N ALA A 274 -9.85 4.08 16.34
CA ALA A 274 -10.89 5.01 16.77
C ALA A 274 -10.79 6.40 16.15
N ASN A 275 -9.60 6.83 15.69
CA ASN A 275 -9.43 8.12 15.04
C ASN A 275 -10.14 8.24 13.69
N TRP A 276 -10.52 7.11 13.07
CA TRP A 276 -11.03 7.04 11.70
C TRP A 276 -12.33 6.24 11.54
N THR A 277 -12.98 5.83 12.65
CA THR A 277 -14.22 5.04 12.60
C THR A 277 -15.29 5.69 11.73
N ASP A 278 -15.48 7.00 11.88
CA ASP A 278 -16.51 7.79 11.18
C ASP A 278 -16.00 8.46 9.90
N PHE A 279 -14.80 8.07 9.42
CA PHE A 279 -14.23 8.66 8.21
C PHE A 279 -15.10 8.32 6.98
N ASN A 280 -15.48 9.35 6.23
CA ASN A 280 -16.34 9.21 5.06
C ASN A 280 -15.51 8.94 3.79
N PHE A 281 -15.40 7.67 3.42
CA PHE A 281 -14.66 7.23 2.22
C PHE A 281 -15.28 7.73 0.91
N SER A 282 -16.55 8.13 0.89
CA SER A 282 -17.17 8.68 -0.33
C SER A 282 -16.46 9.96 -0.81
N TYR A 283 -15.88 10.75 0.10
CA TYR A 283 -15.14 11.96 -0.27
C TYR A 283 -13.80 11.64 -0.93
N LEU A 284 -13.13 10.53 -0.57
CA LEU A 284 -11.95 10.04 -1.30
C LEU A 284 -12.35 9.46 -2.66
N CYS A 285 -13.48 8.76 -2.75
CA CYS A 285 -14.02 8.29 -4.02
C CYS A 285 -14.31 9.47 -4.95
N ASN A 286 -14.87 10.56 -4.41
CA ASN A 286 -15.11 11.80 -5.16
C ASN A 286 -13.80 12.49 -5.57
N THR A 287 -12.74 12.45 -4.77
CA THR A 287 -11.41 12.92 -5.21
C THR A 287 -10.98 12.17 -6.47
N LEU A 288 -11.11 10.85 -6.47
CA LEU A 288 -10.74 10.02 -7.62
C LEU A 288 -11.60 10.35 -8.86
N LYS A 289 -12.92 10.45 -8.70
CA LYS A 289 -13.87 10.75 -9.79
C LYS A 289 -13.73 12.16 -10.36
N LEU A 290 -13.65 13.17 -9.48
CA LEU A 290 -13.81 14.57 -9.87
C LEU A 290 -12.49 15.27 -10.20
N LYS A 291 -11.38 14.80 -9.61
CA LYS A 291 -10.07 15.45 -9.73
C LYS A 291 -9.07 14.63 -10.50
N ILE A 292 -8.95 13.34 -10.18
CA ILE A 292 -7.88 12.50 -10.73
C ILE A 292 -8.27 11.90 -12.09
N LEU A 293 -9.45 11.28 -12.19
CA LEU A 293 -9.94 10.58 -13.38
C LEU A 293 -10.82 11.46 -14.29
N LYS A 294 -10.61 12.78 -14.27
CA LYS A 294 -11.48 13.71 -14.98
C LYS A 294 -11.14 13.75 -16.47
N GLY A 295 -12.02 13.17 -17.30
CA GLY A 295 -11.88 13.17 -18.76
C GLY A 295 -11.14 11.94 -19.26
N ASP A 296 -10.26 12.13 -20.25
CA ASP A 296 -9.47 11.05 -20.86
C ASP A 296 -7.99 11.05 -20.42
N SER A 297 -7.60 12.01 -19.57
CA SER A 297 -6.27 12.10 -18.98
C SER A 297 -6.34 11.99 -17.45
N ILE A 298 -5.30 11.37 -16.88
CA ILE A 298 -5.18 11.19 -15.44
C ILE A 298 -4.32 12.32 -14.87
N ALA A 299 -4.83 13.03 -13.87
CA ALA A 299 -4.06 14.07 -13.18
C ALA A 299 -2.87 13.48 -12.41
N ASP A 300 -1.78 14.24 -12.30
CA ASP A 300 -0.61 13.81 -11.52
C ASP A 300 -0.78 14.07 -10.01
N ASN A 301 -1.64 15.02 -9.62
CA ASN A 301 -1.87 15.40 -8.22
C ASN A 301 -3.32 15.24 -7.78
N VAL A 302 -3.54 15.06 -6.48
CA VAL A 302 -4.86 14.80 -5.89
C VAL A 302 -5.85 15.98 -6.00
N ASP A 303 -5.36 17.19 -6.25
CA ASP A 303 -6.19 18.36 -6.53
C ASP A 303 -6.64 18.48 -7.99
N GLY A 304 -6.17 17.57 -8.85
CA GLY A 304 -6.47 17.53 -10.28
C GLY A 304 -5.47 18.30 -11.14
N THR A 305 -4.40 18.84 -10.56
CA THR A 305 -3.32 19.47 -11.33
C THR A 305 -2.37 18.42 -11.91
N THR A 306 -1.76 18.76 -13.04
CA THR A 306 -0.70 17.97 -13.70
C THR A 306 0.57 18.81 -13.67
N ASN A 307 1.68 18.25 -13.20
CA ASN A 307 2.94 18.98 -13.16
C ASN A 307 3.64 18.87 -14.53
N PRO A 308 3.81 19.98 -15.29
CA PRO A 308 4.45 19.93 -16.60
C PRO A 308 5.92 19.45 -16.55
N SER A 309 6.58 19.56 -15.39
CA SER A 309 7.97 19.13 -15.19
C SER A 309 8.13 17.66 -14.81
N VAL A 310 7.03 16.99 -14.45
CA VAL A 310 7.01 15.57 -14.04
C VAL A 310 5.83 14.88 -14.74
N GLN A 311 5.82 14.92 -16.08
CA GLN A 311 4.68 14.48 -16.87
C GLN A 311 4.35 12.99 -16.65
N ASN A 312 3.06 12.69 -16.46
CA ASN A 312 2.44 11.38 -16.67
C ASN A 312 2.83 10.29 -15.66
N THR A 313 2.82 10.61 -14.37
CA THR A 313 2.91 9.61 -13.29
C THR A 313 1.56 9.27 -12.66
N GLY A 314 0.53 10.08 -12.95
CA GLY A 314 -0.82 9.94 -12.44
C GLY A 314 -1.44 8.55 -12.65
N TRP A 315 -1.09 7.87 -13.76
CA TRP A 315 -1.58 6.52 -14.07
C TRP A 315 -1.22 5.44 -13.03
N LYS A 316 -0.32 5.72 -12.10
CA LYS A 316 0.02 4.83 -10.98
C LYS A 316 -1.08 4.82 -9.90
N ILE A 317 -2.34 4.75 -10.32
CA ILE A 317 -3.53 4.56 -9.47
C ILE A 317 -3.60 3.08 -9.10
N SER A 318 -2.89 2.66 -8.06
CA SER A 318 -2.84 1.25 -7.65
C SER A 318 -3.49 1.06 -6.27
N ASP A 319 -3.26 -0.10 -5.66
CA ASP A 319 -3.49 -0.39 -4.24
C ASP A 319 -4.59 0.42 -3.53
N GLY A 320 -4.24 1.47 -2.76
CA GLY A 320 -5.20 2.22 -1.96
C GLY A 320 -6.28 2.91 -2.80
N TRP A 321 -5.92 3.52 -3.93
CA TRP A 321 -6.90 4.10 -4.84
C TRP A 321 -7.81 3.04 -5.44
N MET A 322 -7.25 1.91 -5.86
CA MET A 322 -8.04 0.80 -6.41
C MET A 322 -8.96 0.17 -5.35
N LYS A 323 -8.52 0.04 -4.09
CA LYS A 323 -9.33 -0.49 -2.98
C LYS A 323 -10.54 0.39 -2.64
N LEU A 324 -10.62 1.62 -3.15
CA LEU A 324 -11.83 2.43 -3.04
C LEU A 324 -13.03 1.83 -3.78
N ILE A 325 -12.84 0.91 -4.74
CA ILE A 325 -13.95 0.23 -5.42
C ILE A 325 -14.84 -0.56 -4.44
N TYR A 326 -14.30 -0.97 -3.28
CA TYR A 326 -15.07 -1.64 -2.23
C TYR A 326 -16.03 -0.71 -1.49
N PHE A 327 -15.81 0.61 -1.59
CA PHE A 327 -16.67 1.64 -1.03
C PHE A 327 -17.59 2.26 -2.09
N ASP A 328 -17.19 2.25 -3.36
CA ASP A 328 -17.95 2.78 -4.48
C ASP A 328 -17.61 2.02 -5.78
N THR A 329 -18.43 1.03 -6.12
CA THR A 329 -18.19 0.15 -7.27
C THR A 329 -18.26 0.88 -8.61
N SER A 330 -18.87 2.08 -8.65
CA SER A 330 -18.91 2.92 -9.86
C SER A 330 -17.52 3.46 -10.25
N LEU A 331 -16.51 3.33 -9.38
CA LEU A 331 -15.12 3.67 -9.69
C LEU A 331 -14.48 2.70 -10.68
N TYR A 332 -14.87 1.42 -10.67
CA TYR A 332 -14.24 0.40 -11.51
C TYR A 332 -14.25 0.73 -13.01
N PRO A 333 -15.40 1.02 -13.66
CA PRO A 333 -15.42 1.37 -15.08
C PRO A 333 -14.65 2.67 -15.39
N LEU A 334 -14.57 3.62 -14.45
CA LEU A 334 -13.80 4.85 -14.62
C LEU A 334 -12.29 4.59 -14.60
N ILE A 335 -11.84 3.76 -13.66
CA ILE A 335 -10.45 3.32 -13.54
C ILE A 335 -10.06 2.52 -14.79
N GLU A 336 -10.86 1.54 -15.18
CA GLU A 336 -10.60 0.69 -16.35
C GLU A 336 -10.50 1.52 -17.64
N LYS A 337 -11.47 2.40 -17.89
CA LYS A 337 -11.46 3.31 -19.05
C LYS A 337 -10.18 4.14 -19.09
N ASN A 338 -9.82 4.80 -17.98
CA ASN A 338 -8.68 5.70 -17.94
C ASN A 338 -7.34 4.96 -18.05
N LEU A 339 -7.20 3.80 -17.42
CA LEU A 339 -5.95 3.03 -17.42
C LEU A 339 -5.70 2.31 -18.74
N THR A 340 -6.72 2.10 -19.58
CA THR A 340 -6.56 1.50 -20.92
C THR A 340 -5.53 2.26 -21.76
N ASN A 341 -5.50 3.59 -21.67
CA ASN A 341 -4.53 4.49 -22.33
C ASN A 341 -3.08 4.28 -21.84
N TYR A 342 -2.90 3.58 -20.72
CA TYR A 342 -1.62 3.32 -20.08
C TYR A 342 -1.27 1.83 -20.03
N SER A 343 -2.05 0.96 -20.69
CA SER A 343 -1.89 -0.51 -20.67
C SER A 343 -0.46 -0.96 -20.96
N ASN A 344 0.21 -0.40 -21.98
CA ASN A 344 1.61 -0.72 -22.29
C ASN A 344 2.58 -0.30 -21.16
N LYS A 345 2.35 0.83 -20.49
CA LYS A 345 3.18 1.24 -19.34
C LYS A 345 2.95 0.32 -18.15
N ILE A 346 1.70 -0.09 -17.93
CA ILE A 346 1.32 -1.00 -16.85
C ILE A 346 1.99 -2.36 -17.03
N LYS A 347 1.87 -2.98 -18.21
CA LYS A 347 2.47 -4.28 -18.56
C LYS A 347 3.99 -4.32 -18.38
N ASN A 348 4.66 -3.19 -18.57
CA ASN A 348 6.10 -3.08 -18.42
C ASN A 348 6.54 -2.57 -17.03
N SER A 349 5.63 -2.57 -16.04
CA SER A 349 5.88 -2.07 -14.69
C SER A 349 5.66 -3.13 -13.62
N SER A 350 6.25 -2.93 -12.44
CA SER A 350 6.01 -3.80 -11.27
C SER A 350 4.60 -3.68 -10.68
N LEU A 351 3.77 -2.76 -11.19
CA LEU A 351 2.38 -2.58 -10.76
C LEU A 351 1.39 -3.51 -11.48
N GLU A 352 1.79 -4.17 -12.58
CA GLU A 352 0.89 -4.99 -13.41
C GLU A 352 0.07 -5.99 -12.59
N LEU A 353 0.72 -6.72 -11.68
CA LEU A 353 0.05 -7.68 -10.81
C LEU A 353 -0.97 -7.00 -9.89
N GLN A 354 -0.67 -5.80 -9.37
CA GLN A 354 -1.63 -5.09 -8.52
C GLN A 354 -2.88 -4.70 -9.28
N PHE A 355 -2.74 -4.17 -10.50
CA PHE A 355 -3.87 -3.80 -11.36
C PHE A 355 -4.77 -5.00 -11.68
N ASN A 356 -4.18 -6.16 -11.91
CA ASN A 356 -4.94 -7.37 -12.23
C ASN A 356 -5.48 -8.12 -10.99
N SER A 357 -5.07 -7.72 -9.78
CA SER A 357 -5.50 -8.37 -8.54
C SER A 357 -6.75 -7.76 -7.89
N ILE A 358 -7.12 -6.52 -8.27
CA ILE A 358 -8.23 -5.78 -7.67
C ILE A 358 -9.30 -5.54 -8.74
N TYR A 359 -10.38 -6.32 -8.68
CA TYR A 359 -11.55 -6.20 -9.54
C TYR A 359 -12.82 -6.68 -8.80
N PRO A 360 -14.02 -6.22 -9.20
CA PRO A 360 -15.27 -6.42 -8.47
C PRO A 360 -15.71 -7.88 -8.30
#